data_AF-A0A7K2WTW4-F1
#
_entry.id   AF-A0A7K2WTW4-F1
#
_cell.length_a   1.000
_cell.length_b   1.000
_cell.length_c   1.000
_cell.angle_alpha   90.00
_cell.angle_beta   90.00
_cell.angle_gamma   90.00
#
_symmetry.space_group_name_H-M   'P 1'
#
loop_
_entity.id
_entity.type
_entity.pdbx_description
1 polymer ?
#
loop_
_entity_poly.entity_id
_entity_poly.type
_entity_poly.pdbx_seq_one_letter_code
_entity_poly.pdbx_strand_id
1 'polypeptide(L)' 'MSIPPSGPEITYAECRQCGTLIAGLDGRYSCGVCGWVNHHSEGHRELPRAEDDVDHPAGGAEGNRLS' A
#
# COMPACT_ATOMS: atom_id res chain seq x y z
N MET A 1 0.86 -0.49 23.80
CA MET A 1 0.49 -0.66 22.38
C MET A 1 -0.41 0.50 21.99
N SER A 2 0.01 1.33 21.03
CA SER A 2 -0.87 2.38 20.49
C SER A 2 -1.88 1.73 19.57
N ILE A 3 -3.17 1.98 19.82
CA ILE A 3 -4.24 1.65 18.89
C ILE A 3 -4.02 2.56 17.67
N PRO A 4 -3.81 2.03 16.45
CA PRO A 4 -3.71 2.89 15.27
C PRO A 4 -5.01 3.70 15.13
N PRO A 5 -4.94 4.97 14.67
CA PRO A 5 -6.13 5.79 14.49
C PRO A 5 -7.17 5.03 13.66
N SER A 6 -8.45 5.17 14.02
CA SER A 6 -9.56 4.30 13.61
C SER A 6 -9.95 4.36 12.13
N GLY A 7 -9.11 4.90 11.25
CA GLY A 7 -9.36 5.01 9.82
C GLY A 7 -8.18 5.58 9.04
N PRO A 8 -8.24 5.58 7.69
CA PRO A 8 -7.22 6.17 6.83
C PRO A 8 -7.04 7.68 7.06
N GLU A 9 -5.79 8.15 7.01
CA GLU A 9 -5.45 9.57 7.11
C GLU A 9 -5.14 10.15 5.72
N ILE A 10 -5.66 11.36 5.45
CA ILE A 10 -5.25 12.14 4.28
C ILE A 10 -3.92 12.80 4.56
N THR A 11 -2.92 12.48 3.74
CA THR A 11 -1.55 13.01 3.83
C THR A 11 -1.18 13.70 2.52
N TYR A 12 -0.17 14.57 2.54
CA TYR A 12 0.24 15.37 1.40
C TYR A 12 1.74 15.22 1.11
N ALA A 13 2.12 15.18 -0.17
CA ALA A 13 3.51 15.13 -0.61
C ALA A 13 3.67 15.72 -2.03
N GLU A 14 4.89 16.10 -2.39
CA GLU A 14 5.21 16.48 -3.77
C GLU A 14 5.39 15.24 -4.67
N CYS A 15 4.89 15.33 -5.90
CA CYS A 15 5.12 14.32 -6.92
C CYS A 15 6.61 14.26 -7.27
N ARG A 16 7.22 13.07 -7.13
CA ARG A 16 8.65 12.87 -7.44
C ARG A 16 8.98 12.96 -8.93
N GLN A 17 7.97 13.01 -9.79
CA GLN A 17 8.15 13.12 -11.24
C GLN A 17 7.87 14.54 -11.76
N CYS A 18 6.76 15.17 -11.37
CA CYS A 18 6.36 16.48 -11.91
C CYS A 18 6.27 17.61 -10.87
N GLY A 19 6.58 17.35 -9.60
CA GLY A 19 6.58 18.34 -8.52
C GLY A 19 5.20 18.79 -8.03
N THR A 20 4.10 18.31 -8.63
CA THR A 20 2.74 18.67 -8.19
C THR A 20 2.49 18.22 -6.75
N LEU A 21 1.92 19.09 -5.91
CA LEU A 21 1.43 18.71 -4.58
C LEU A 21 0.25 17.75 -4.71
N ILE A 22 0.35 16.57 -4.11
CA ILE A 22 -0.65 15.50 -4.19
C ILE A 22 -1.16 15.15 -2.79
N ALA A 23 -2.45 14.89 -2.69
CA ALA A 23 -3.05 14.22 -1.54
C ALA A 23 -2.99 12.70 -1.73
N GLY A 24 -2.85 11.95 -0.63
CA GLY A 24 -2.80 10.49 -0.61
C GLY A 24 -3.35 9.93 0.70
N LEU A 25 -3.59 8.62 0.73
CA LEU A 25 -4.05 7.92 1.94
C LEU A 25 -2.87 7.24 2.61
N ASP A 26 -2.56 7.62 3.84
CA ASP A 26 -1.50 7.00 4.65
C ASP A 26 -0.16 6.86 3.91
N GLY A 27 0.30 7.92 3.25
CA GLY A 27 1.55 7.91 2.48
C GLY A 27 1.48 7.18 1.12
N ARG A 28 0.29 6.77 0.66
CA ARG A 28 0.08 6.20 -0.68
C ARG A 28 -0.39 7.29 -1.63
N TYR A 29 0.41 7.58 -2.64
CA TYR A 29 0.24 8.72 -3.53
C TYR A 29 0.08 8.26 -4.98
N SER A 30 -0.92 8.84 -5.65
CA SER A 30 -1.13 8.69 -7.08
C SER A 30 -1.30 10.07 -7.71
N CYS A 31 -0.37 10.46 -8.58
CA CYS A 31 -0.40 11.77 -9.22
C CYS A 31 -1.43 11.78 -10.36
N GLY A 32 -2.53 12.53 -10.19
CA GLY A 32 -3.53 12.73 -11.23
C GLY A 32 -3.05 13.55 -12.44
N VAL A 33 -1.87 14.16 -12.38
CA VAL A 33 -1.32 15.00 -13.47
C VAL A 33 -0.42 14.20 -14.41
N CYS A 34 0.55 13.45 -13.88
CA CYS A 34 1.53 12.72 -14.68
C CYS A 34 1.45 11.19 -14.58
N GLY A 35 0.56 10.65 -13.74
CA GLY A 35 0.36 9.21 -13.58
C GLY A 35 1.39 8.51 -12.70
N TRP A 36 2.36 9.23 -12.12
CA TRP A 36 3.30 8.66 -11.14
C TRP A 36 2.57 8.10 -9.91
N VAL A 37 3.00 6.92 -9.46
CA VAL A 37 2.53 6.28 -8.22
C VAL A 37 3.77 5.86 -7.42
N ASN A 38 3.77 6.06 -6.10
CA ASN A 38 4.87 5.58 -5.26
C ASN A 38 4.89 4.05 -5.13
N HIS A 39 6.03 3.48 -4.76
CA HIS A 39 6.10 2.05 -4.52
C HIS A 39 5.21 1.68 -3.32
N HIS A 40 4.52 0.55 -3.39
CA HIS A 40 3.51 0.17 -2.41
C HIS A 40 4.08 0.03 -0.97
N SER A 41 5.39 -0.24 -0.83
CA SER A 41 6.05 -0.34 0.47
C SER A 41 6.36 1.01 1.12
N GLU A 42 6.12 2.12 0.44
CA GLU A 42 6.44 3.47 0.95
C GLU A 42 5.28 4.11 1.73
N GLY A 43 4.15 3.42 1.87
CA GLY A 43 3.05 3.88 2.71
C GLY A 43 3.43 3.92 4.19
N HIS A 44 2.74 4.76 4.96
CA HIS A 44 2.97 4.94 6.40
C HIS A 44 2.46 3.78 7.25
N ARG A 45 1.56 2.96 6.70
CA ARG A 45 1.07 1.74 7.35
C ARG A 45 1.88 0.54 6.94
N GLU A 46 2.15 -0.31 7.92
CA GLU A 46 2.70 -1.64 7.69
C GLU A 46 1.85 -2.38 6.66
N LEU A 47 2.52 -3.09 5.75
CA LEU A 47 1.85 -3.91 4.77
C LEU A 47 1.28 -5.16 5.46
N PRO A 48 0.09 -5.63 5.06
CA PRO A 48 -0.39 -6.95 5.45
C PRO A 48 0.65 -8.02 5.10
N ARG A 49 0.82 -8.98 6.00
CA ARG A 49 1.65 -10.15 5.75
C ARG A 49 0.88 -11.13 4.85
N ALA A 50 1.60 -12.08 4.29
CA ALA A 50 1.00 -13.13 3.47
C ALA A 50 -0.06 -13.93 4.24
N GLU A 51 0.15 -14.19 5.54
CA GLU A 51 -0.82 -14.91 6.38
C GLU A 51 -2.08 -14.12 6.75
N ASP A 52 -2.06 -12.80 6.59
CA ASP A 52 -3.22 -11.94 6.82
C ASP A 52 -4.18 -11.99 5.62
N ASP A 53 -3.74 -12.58 4.50
CA ASP A 53 -4.57 -12.81 3.32
C ASP A 53 -5.62 -13.89 3.61
N VAL A 54 -6.88 -13.60 3.30
CA VAL A 54 -7.99 -14.55 3.47
C VAL A 54 -7.82 -15.79 2.58
N ASP A 55 -7.12 -15.64 1.45
CA ASP A 55 -6.81 -16.71 0.52
C ASP A 55 -5.47 -17.40 0.85
N HIS A 56 -4.82 -17.04 1.97
CA HIS A 56 -3.57 -17.67 2.37
C HIS A 56 -3.77 -19.17 2.61
N PRO A 57 -3.00 -20.04 1.92
CA PRO A 57 -3.14 -21.48 2.10
C PRO A 57 -2.71 -21.86 3.51
N ALA A 58 -3.67 -22.31 4.33
CA ALA A 58 -3.40 -22.91 5.63
C ALA A 58 -2.68 -24.26 5.46
N GLY A 59 -1.37 -24.24 5.17
CA GLY A 59 -0.50 -25.41 5.23
C GLY A 59 -0.78 -26.52 4.19
N GLY A 60 -1.08 -26.18 2.93
CA GLY A 60 -1.33 -27.17 1.88
C GLY A 60 -0.74 -26.78 0.52
N ALA A 61 0.58 -26.78 0.39
CA ALA A 61 1.25 -26.56 -0.88
C ALA A 61 1.52 -27.89 -1.59
N GLU A 62 0.55 -28.47 -2.30
CA GLU A 62 0.85 -29.50 -3.33
C GLU A 62 -0.05 -29.48 -4.58
N GLY A 63 -0.94 -28.48 -4.75
CA GLY A 63 -1.99 -28.59 -5.77
C GLY A 63 -1.75 -27.97 -7.14
N ASN A 64 -1.02 -26.84 -7.25
CA ASN A 64 -1.13 -26.04 -8.48
C ASN A 64 0.07 -25.11 -8.75
N ARG A 65 1.27 -25.68 -8.83
CA ARG A 65 2.41 -24.95 -9.38
C ARG A 65 2.31 -25.02 -10.91
N LEU A 66 1.90 -23.91 -11.54
CA LEU A 66 1.92 -23.79 -13.00
C LEU A 66 3.37 -23.99 -13.48
N SER A 67 3.61 -25.16 -14.09
CA SER A 67 4.86 -25.49 -14.78
C SER A 67 4.87 -24.86 -16.17
#